data_AF-A0A4R3NIT2-F1
#
_entry.id   AF-A0A4R3NIT2-F1
#
_cell.length_a   1.000
_cell.length_b   1.000
_cell.length_c   1.000
_cell.angle_alpha   90.00
_cell.angle_beta   90.00
_cell.angle_gamma   90.00
#
_symmetry.space_group_name_H-M   'P 1'
#
loop_
_entity.id
_entity.type
_entity.pdbx_description
1 polymer ?
#
loop_
_entity_poly.entity_id
_entity_poly.type
_entity_poly.pdbx_seq_one_letter_code
_entity_poly.pdbx_strand_id
1 'polypeptide(L)'
;MSDQEIEKEIQAKGKTAPRLTPADIDAVIAAEEYHVFGGRMTICVLTLKNGFLVSGESSSVSAENFDVEIGRKIARENAREKIWLLEGYLLRDRLAAAE
;
A
#
# COMPACT_ATOMS: atom_id res chain seq x y z
N MET A 1 10.75 9.27 -4.19
CA MET A 1 9.92 9.51 -5.39
C MET A 1 8.60 8.84 -5.11
N SER A 2 7.50 9.57 -5.18
CA SER A 2 6.15 9.05 -4.96
C SER A 2 5.71 8.16 -6.14
N ASP A 3 4.77 7.25 -5.90
CA ASP A 3 4.22 6.40 -6.97
C ASP A 3 3.64 7.22 -8.14
N GLN A 4 3.13 8.42 -7.86
CA GLN A 4 2.62 9.33 -8.88
C GLN A 4 3.72 9.88 -9.79
N GLU A 5 4.92 10.12 -9.26
CA GLU A 5 6.07 10.56 -10.04
C GLU A 5 6.59 9.43 -10.93
N ILE A 6 6.66 8.19 -10.38
CA ILE A 6 7.03 7.00 -11.13
C ILE A 6 6.03 6.76 -12.28
N GLU A 7 4.73 6.86 -12.01
CA GLU A 7 3.67 6.72 -13.02
C GLU A 7 3.83 7.73 -14.17
N LYS A 8 4.12 9.00 -13.85
CA LYS A 8 4.39 10.03 -14.86
C LYS A 8 5.62 9.68 -15.71
N GLU A 9 6.67 9.14 -15.12
CA GLU A 9 7.87 8.72 -15.84
C GLU A 9 7.58 7.53 -16.78
N ILE A 10 6.79 6.55 -16.35
CA ILE A 10 6.36 5.41 -17.16
C ILE A 10 5.59 5.90 -18.39
N GLN A 11 4.67 6.84 -18.21
CA GLN A 11 3.90 7.46 -19.30
C GLN A 11 4.81 8.25 -20.25
N ALA A 12 5.72 9.08 -19.72
CA ALA A 12 6.68 9.84 -20.53
C ALA A 12 7.59 8.93 -21.38
N LYS A 13 7.87 7.71 -20.90
CA LYS A 13 8.63 6.68 -21.62
C LYS A 13 7.78 5.85 -22.60
N GLY A 14 6.50 6.15 -22.78
CA GLY A 14 5.62 5.47 -23.74
C GLY A 14 5.33 4.01 -23.40
N LYS A 15 5.39 3.62 -22.12
CA LYS A 15 5.14 2.23 -21.69
C LYS A 15 3.63 1.99 -21.53
N THR A 16 3.03 1.36 -22.54
CA THR A 16 1.56 1.19 -22.67
C THR A 16 1.05 -0.23 -22.42
N ALA A 17 1.92 -1.17 -22.03
CA ALA A 17 1.50 -2.53 -21.69
C ALA A 17 0.56 -2.53 -20.46
N PRO A 18 -0.33 -3.54 -20.30
CA PRO A 18 -1.21 -3.64 -19.14
C PRO A 18 -0.41 -3.58 -17.82
N ARG A 19 -0.88 -2.75 -16.90
CA ARG A 19 -0.21 -2.48 -15.61
C ARG A 19 -1.19 -1.87 -14.63
N LEU A 20 -0.77 -1.82 -13.37
CA LEU A 20 -1.48 -1.13 -12.30
C LEU A 20 -0.99 0.31 -12.17
N THR A 21 -1.87 1.19 -11.71
CA THR A 21 -1.59 2.57 -11.34
C THR A 21 -1.71 2.73 -9.82
N PRO A 22 -1.19 3.81 -9.23
CA PRO A 22 -1.38 4.08 -7.81
C PRO A 22 -2.87 4.17 -7.44
N ALA A 23 -3.70 4.68 -8.34
CA ALA A 23 -5.15 4.76 -8.14
C ALA A 23 -5.80 3.38 -8.09
N ASP A 24 -5.32 2.40 -8.88
CA ASP A 24 -5.82 1.03 -8.82
C ASP A 24 -5.53 0.38 -7.46
N ILE A 25 -4.34 0.64 -6.91
CA ILE A 25 -3.96 0.15 -5.57
C ILE A 25 -4.82 0.78 -4.48
N ASP A 26 -5.06 2.08 -4.55
CA ASP A 26 -5.94 2.75 -3.57
C ASP A 26 -7.40 2.31 -3.73
N ALA A 27 -7.84 2.04 -4.96
CA ALA A 27 -9.21 1.64 -5.25
C ALA A 27 -9.59 0.27 -4.69
N VAL A 28 -8.64 -0.62 -4.35
CA VAL A 28 -8.96 -1.91 -3.75
C VAL A 28 -9.10 -1.87 -2.22
N ILE A 29 -8.72 -0.76 -1.57
CA ILE A 29 -8.86 -0.57 -0.12
C ILE A 29 -10.32 -0.21 0.20
N ALA A 30 -10.93 -0.95 1.13
CA ALA A 30 -12.32 -0.75 1.57
C ALA A 30 -12.41 -0.08 2.95
N ALA A 31 -11.50 -0.42 3.87
CA ALA A 31 -11.44 0.16 5.21
C ALA A 31 -10.01 0.13 5.76
N GLU A 32 -9.76 0.95 6.78
CA GLU A 32 -8.50 0.99 7.52
C GLU A 32 -8.75 1.09 9.02
N GLU A 33 -7.99 0.30 9.78
CA GLU A 33 -8.02 0.28 11.25
C GLU A 33 -6.60 0.44 11.79
N TYR A 34 -6.49 1.05 12.97
CA TYR A 34 -5.19 1.35 13.58
C TYR A 34 -5.17 0.95 15.04
N HIS A 35 -4.01 0.47 15.50
CA HIS A 35 -3.73 0.28 16.91
C HIS A 35 -2.34 0.78 17.26
N VAL A 36 -2.24 1.49 18.40
CA VAL A 36 -0.96 1.98 18.93
C VAL A 36 -0.58 1.18 20.17
N PHE A 37 0.55 0.51 20.11
CA PHE A 37 1.13 -0.26 21.21
C PHE A 37 2.19 0.56 21.94
N GLY A 38 1.99 0.75 23.24
CA GLY A 38 3.00 1.32 24.15
C GLY A 38 3.48 2.73 23.77
N GLY A 39 2.68 3.50 23.01
CA GLY A 39 3.05 4.84 22.53
C GLY A 39 4.29 4.86 21.65
N ARG A 40 4.53 3.80 20.86
CA ARG A 40 5.72 3.69 19.99
C ARG A 40 5.45 2.98 18.67
N MET A 41 4.72 1.86 18.71
CA MET A 41 4.43 1.05 17.54
C MET A 41 3.00 1.29 17.10
N THR A 42 2.82 1.54 15.81
CA THR A 42 1.49 1.65 15.17
C THR A 42 1.35 0.52 14.18
N ILE A 43 0.26 -0.25 14.29
CA ILE A 43 -0.16 -1.20 13.27
C ILE A 43 -1.34 -0.59 12.51
N CYS A 44 -1.28 -0.63 11.19
CA CYS A 44 -2.40 -0.38 10.30
C CYS A 44 -2.86 -1.71 9.72
N VAL A 45 -4.17 -1.95 9.71
CA VAL A 45 -4.80 -3.06 8.99
C VAL A 45 -5.72 -2.46 7.92
N LEU A 46 -5.43 -2.77 6.66
CA LEU A 46 -6.26 -2.44 5.52
C LEU A 46 -7.14 -3.65 5.19
N THR A 47 -8.45 -3.43 5.13
CA THR A 47 -9.40 -4.40 4.56
C THR A 47 -9.55 -4.11 3.08
N LEU A 48 -9.25 -5.09 2.23
CA LEU A 48 -9.45 -4.98 0.78
C LEU A 48 -10.90 -5.29 0.40
N LYS A 49 -11.35 -4.84 -0.79
CA LYS A 49 -12.71 -5.07 -1.30
C LYS A 49 -13.11 -6.54 -1.41
N ASN A 50 -12.15 -7.45 -1.53
CA ASN A 50 -12.38 -8.90 -1.54
C ASN A 50 -12.43 -9.53 -0.12
N GLY A 51 -12.29 -8.72 0.93
CA GLY A 51 -12.26 -9.17 2.33
C GLY A 51 -10.89 -9.59 2.83
N PHE A 52 -9.84 -9.56 2.01
CA PHE A 52 -8.48 -9.87 2.45
C PHE A 52 -7.93 -8.75 3.34
N LEU A 53 -7.20 -9.13 4.40
CA LEU A 53 -6.60 -8.18 5.34
C LEU A 53 -5.10 -8.04 5.06
N VAL A 54 -4.64 -6.79 4.96
CA VAL A 54 -3.22 -6.46 4.76
C VAL A 54 -2.77 -5.56 5.90
N SER A 55 -1.75 -5.99 6.65
CA SER A 55 -1.19 -5.19 7.74
C SER A 55 0.08 -4.46 7.32
N GLY A 56 0.38 -3.37 8.01
CA GLY A 56 1.65 -2.65 7.95
C GLY A 56 1.94 -1.99 9.28
N GLU A 57 3.20 -1.64 9.49
CA GLU A 57 3.68 -1.23 10.80
C GLU A 57 4.60 -0.01 10.71
N SER A 58 4.59 0.78 11.79
CA SER A 58 5.64 1.73 12.11
C SER A 58 6.11 1.43 13.53
N SER A 59 7.41 1.52 13.79
CA SER A 59 7.98 1.28 15.11
C SER A 59 8.95 2.38 15.48
N SER A 60 8.49 3.38 16.25
CA SER A 60 9.37 4.40 16.81
C SER A 60 10.32 3.77 17.83
N VAL A 61 11.61 4.12 17.75
CA VAL A 61 12.63 3.61 18.67
C VAL A 61 12.42 4.16 20.09
N SER A 62 12.00 5.41 20.24
CA SER A 62 11.73 6.04 21.54
C SER A 62 10.29 6.56 21.63
N ALA A 63 9.74 6.59 22.86
CA ALA A 63 8.42 7.16 23.11
C ALA A 63 8.44 8.69 22.98
N GLU A 64 9.57 9.31 23.29
CA GLU A 64 9.77 10.77 23.20
C GLU A 64 9.66 11.28 21.76
N ASN A 65 10.10 10.47 20.79
CA ASN A 65 10.03 10.81 19.36
C ASN A 65 8.76 10.25 18.70
N PHE A 66 7.86 9.61 19.45
CA PHE A 66 6.65 9.05 18.87
C PHE A 66 5.68 10.18 18.50
N ASP A 67 5.21 10.12 17.26
CA ASP A 67 4.14 10.95 16.74
C ASP A 67 3.09 10.04 16.10
N VAL A 68 1.83 10.16 16.54
CA VAL A 68 0.75 9.28 16.11
C VAL A 68 0.41 9.46 14.64
N GLU A 69 0.46 10.67 14.11
CA GLU A 69 0.14 10.96 12.71
C GLU A 69 1.22 10.43 11.79
N ILE A 70 2.50 10.62 12.15
CA ILE A 70 3.64 10.03 11.44
C ILE A 70 3.56 8.51 11.49
N GLY A 71 3.30 7.92 12.66
CA GLY A 71 3.19 6.48 12.81
C GLY A 71 2.07 5.87 11.98
N ARG A 72 0.88 6.50 11.97
CA ARG A 72 -0.24 6.06 11.13
C ARG A 72 0.07 6.16 9.65
N LYS A 73 0.72 7.25 9.21
CA LYS A 73 1.14 7.43 7.81
C LYS A 73 2.09 6.33 7.37
N ILE A 74 3.15 6.08 8.13
CA ILE A 74 4.14 5.05 7.82
C ILE A 74 3.50 3.66 7.85
N ALA A 75 2.72 3.33 8.88
CA ALA A 75 2.08 2.02 8.98
C ALA A 75 1.12 1.76 7.81
N ARG A 76 0.35 2.78 7.40
CA ARG A 76 -0.54 2.71 6.23
C ARG A 76 0.23 2.52 4.94
N GLU A 77 1.33 3.27 4.75
CA GLU A 77 2.18 3.16 3.56
C GLU A 77 2.79 1.76 3.44
N ASN A 78 3.29 1.20 4.56
CA ASN A 78 3.81 -0.17 4.61
C ASN A 78 2.73 -1.23 4.26
N ALA A 79 1.49 -1.02 4.73
CA ALA A 79 0.38 -1.91 4.37
C ALA A 79 0.02 -1.79 2.88
N ARG A 80 -0.08 -0.55 2.39
CA ARG A 80 -0.41 -0.23 1.00
C ARG A 80 0.62 -0.79 0.02
N GLU A 81 1.91 -0.73 0.36
CA GLU A 81 2.99 -1.24 -0.50
C GLU A 81 2.84 -2.74 -0.79
N LYS A 82 2.38 -3.51 0.21
CA LYS A 82 2.13 -4.96 0.03
C LYS A 82 1.02 -5.24 -0.98
N ILE A 83 0.08 -4.32 -1.19
CA ILE A 83 -1.02 -4.47 -2.16
C ILE A 83 -0.48 -4.49 -3.59
N TRP A 84 0.60 -3.76 -3.90
CA TRP A 84 1.22 -3.81 -5.24
C TRP A 84 1.61 -5.23 -5.64
N LEU A 85 2.19 -6.00 -4.72
CA LEU A 85 2.57 -7.39 -5.00
C LEU A 85 1.33 -8.29 -5.22
N LEU A 86 0.28 -8.08 -4.42
CA LEU A 86 -0.96 -8.87 -4.52
C LEU A 86 -1.70 -8.59 -5.83
N GLU A 87 -1.96 -7.32 -6.14
CA GLU A 87 -2.64 -6.94 -7.37
C GLU A 87 -1.76 -7.23 -8.60
N GLY A 88 -0.43 -7.13 -8.47
CA GLY A 88 0.51 -7.48 -9.54
C GLY A 88 0.45 -8.98 -9.88
N TYR A 89 0.40 -9.85 -8.87
CA TYR A 89 0.17 -11.29 -9.05
C TYR A 89 -1.17 -11.56 -9.75
N LEU A 90 -2.27 -10.95 -9.27
CA LEU A 90 -3.59 -11.13 -9.87
C LEU A 90 -3.64 -10.64 -11.32
N LEU A 91 -2.98 -9.51 -11.65
CA LEU A 91 -2.88 -9.03 -13.02
C LEU A 91 -2.13 -10.03 -13.89
N ARG A 92 -1.00 -10.57 -13.43
CA ARG A 92 -0.25 -11.57 -14.19
C ARG A 92 -1.06 -12.84 -14.42
N ASP A 93 -1.80 -13.29 -13.42
CA ASP A 93 -2.67 -14.46 -13.55
C ASP A 93 -3.76 -14.24 -14.61
N ARG A 94 -4.45 -13.08 -14.58
CA ARG A 94 -5.43 -12.69 -15.60
C ARG A 94 -4.85 -12.62 -17.01
N LEU A 95 -3.64 -12.05 -17.16
CA LEU A 95 -2.97 -11.97 -18.45
C LEU A 95 -2.57 -13.36 -18.96
N ALA A 96 -2.12 -14.27 -18.09
CA ALA A 96 -1.75 -15.63 -18.49
C ALA A 96 -2.96 -16.46 -18.90
N ALA A 97 -4.13 -16.24 -18.29
CA ALA A 97 -5.38 -16.89 -18.67
C ALA A 97 -5.97 -16.37 -20.00
N ALA A 98 -5.51 -15.23 -20.50
CA ALA A 98 -5.98 -14.61 -21.74
C ALA A 98 -5.04 -14.85 -22.95
N GLU A 99 -3.89 -15.50 -22.73
CA GLU A 99 -2.94 -15.97 -23.75
C GLU A 99 -3.35 -17.35 -24.30
#